data_AF-A0A0B4GUG7-F1
#
_entry.id   AF-A0A0B4GUG7-F1
#
_cell.length_a   1.000
_cell.length_b   1.000
_cell.length_c   1.000
_cell.angle_alpha   90.00
_cell.angle_beta   90.00
_cell.angle_gamma   90.00
#
_symmetry.space_group_name_H-M   'P 1'
#
loop_
_entity.id
_entity.type
_entity.pdbx_description
1 polymer ?
#
loop_
_entity_poly.entity_id
_entity_poly.type
_entity_poly.pdbx_seq_one_letter_code
_entity_poly.pdbx_strand_id
1 'polypeptide(L)'
;MASATKYIQLARTLPEPLQRFFARWPPAAIQSPGSAPTQYQEQRPDPFRFYKHPVTGKWHDPVYSYRRQAQLVQLAREHGVEDLLPETTKGTEYRLAHRVEHGLRVKGTGVGQKVKGHIHERHMIAKYVNSVKTSSVWASCGGYANDSVQDGREKKGNARDAQADQSLEKGTYKGKEE
;
A
#
# COMPACT_ATOMS: atom_id res chain seq x y z
N MET A 1 44.72 -10.82 -15.59
CA MET A 1 44.65 -9.54 -14.84
C MET A 1 43.75 -8.48 -15.49
N ALA A 2 43.59 -8.44 -16.82
CA ALA A 2 42.70 -7.48 -17.49
C ALA A 2 41.22 -7.53 -17.03
N SER A 3 40.73 -8.71 -16.62
CA SER A 3 39.37 -8.88 -16.08
C SER A 3 39.14 -8.15 -14.75
N ALA A 4 40.12 -8.20 -13.82
CA ALA A 4 40.00 -7.56 -12.52
C ALA A 4 39.90 -6.03 -12.64
N THR A 5 40.73 -5.42 -13.48
CA THR A 5 40.68 -3.98 -13.77
C THR A 5 39.33 -3.56 -14.37
N LYS A 6 38.77 -4.39 -15.26
CA LYS A 6 37.43 -4.15 -15.84
C LYS A 6 36.33 -4.15 -14.77
N TYR A 7 36.36 -5.09 -13.83
CA TYR A 7 35.36 -5.13 -12.75
C TYR A 7 35.52 -3.97 -11.77
N ILE A 8 36.74 -3.54 -11.50
CA ILE A 8 37.00 -2.34 -10.69
C ILE A 8 36.46 -1.08 -11.40
N GLN A 9 36.65 -0.97 -12.71
CA GLN A 9 36.06 0.13 -13.50
C GLN A 9 34.53 0.10 -13.43
N LEU A 10 33.92 -1.07 -13.58
CA LEU A 10 32.46 -1.23 -13.45
C LEU A 10 31.98 -0.80 -12.06
N ALA A 11 32.63 -1.26 -10.99
CA ALA A 11 32.27 -0.87 -9.63
C ALA A 11 32.38 0.65 -9.40
N ARG A 12 33.37 1.31 -10.03
CA ARG A 12 33.52 2.77 -9.98
C ARG A 12 32.45 3.54 -10.77
N THR A 13 31.77 2.91 -11.72
CA THR A 13 30.66 3.54 -12.46
C THR A 13 29.33 3.53 -11.71
N LEU A 14 29.25 2.83 -10.57
CA LEU A 14 28.04 2.81 -9.75
C LEU A 14 27.69 4.22 -9.23
N PRO A 15 26.40 4.53 -8.98
CA PRO A 15 25.99 5.78 -8.36
C PRO A 15 26.66 6.00 -7.01
N GLU A 16 27.05 7.26 -6.73
CA GLU A 16 27.71 7.63 -5.49
C GLU A 16 26.95 7.20 -4.22
N PRO A 17 25.60 7.29 -4.13
CA PRO A 17 24.87 6.81 -2.96
C PRO A 17 25.09 5.31 -2.68
N LEU A 18 25.19 4.48 -3.73
CA LEU A 18 25.46 3.05 -3.58
C LEU A 18 26.92 2.78 -3.21
N GLN A 19 27.86 3.50 -3.81
CA GLN A 19 29.28 3.37 -3.44
C GLN A 19 29.51 3.71 -1.97
N ARG A 20 28.94 4.82 -1.49
CA ARG A 20 28.99 5.23 -0.08
C ARG A 20 28.33 4.19 0.83
N PHE A 21 27.22 3.59 0.40
CA PHE A 21 26.56 2.53 1.15
C PHE A 21 27.48 1.31 1.30
N PHE A 22 28.03 0.78 0.21
CA PHE A 22 28.89 -0.41 0.25
C PHE A 22 30.23 -0.16 0.97
N ALA A 23 30.77 1.06 0.91
CA ALA A 23 31.96 1.43 1.69
C ALA A 23 31.68 1.38 3.21
N ARG A 24 30.47 1.76 3.62
CA ARG A 24 30.05 1.79 5.03
C ARG A 24 29.55 0.44 5.53
N TRP A 25 28.88 -0.32 4.65
CA TRP A 25 28.17 -1.55 4.91
C TRP A 25 28.55 -2.61 3.87
N PRO A 26 29.79 -3.13 3.91
CA PRO A 26 30.22 -4.15 2.97
C PRO A 26 29.46 -5.46 3.22
N PRO A 27 28.76 -6.05 2.24
CA PRO A 27 28.12 -7.35 2.40
C PRO A 27 29.15 -8.48 2.51
N ALA A 28 28.79 -9.59 3.16
CA ALA A 28 29.69 -10.73 3.33
C ALA A 28 30.17 -11.33 1.99
N ALA A 29 29.36 -11.22 0.93
CA ALA A 29 29.68 -11.74 -0.40
C ALA A 29 30.91 -11.08 -1.05
N ILE A 30 31.22 -9.82 -0.71
CA ILE A 30 32.37 -9.10 -1.27
C ILE A 30 33.58 -9.10 -0.34
N GLN A 31 33.39 -9.46 0.92
CA GLN A 31 34.46 -9.43 1.92
C GLN A 31 35.32 -10.69 1.81
N SER A 32 36.61 -10.54 2.12
CA SER A 32 37.48 -11.70 2.33
C SER A 32 36.94 -12.53 3.50
N PRO A 33 36.98 -13.87 3.42
CA PRO A 33 36.60 -14.71 4.56
C PRO A 33 37.46 -14.34 5.77
N GLY A 34 36.80 -14.06 6.91
CA GLY A 34 37.47 -13.65 8.16
C GLY A 34 37.74 -12.15 8.30
N SER A 35 37.26 -11.30 7.39
CA SER A 35 37.33 -9.85 7.56
C SER A 35 36.53 -9.39 8.79
N ALA A 36 37.13 -8.48 9.58
CA ALA A 36 36.45 -7.87 10.72
C ALA A 36 35.29 -6.97 10.26
N PRO A 37 34.20 -6.88 11.05
CA PRO A 37 33.11 -5.97 10.75
C PRO A 37 33.59 -4.51 10.78
N THR A 38 32.95 -3.67 9.99
CA THR A 38 33.19 -2.22 10.06
C THR A 38 32.65 -1.65 11.37
N GLN A 39 33.19 -0.51 11.81
CA GLN A 39 32.71 0.22 12.99
C GLN A 39 31.20 0.50 12.96
N TYR A 40 30.65 0.71 11.76
CA TYR A 40 29.22 0.92 11.58
C TYR A 40 28.42 -0.37 11.79
N GLN A 41 28.90 -1.49 11.27
CA GLN A 41 28.29 -2.82 11.46
C GLN A 41 28.30 -3.26 12.92
N GLU A 42 29.35 -2.93 13.67
CA GLU A 42 29.43 -3.20 15.11
C GLU A 42 28.37 -2.43 15.90
N GLN A 43 28.24 -1.13 15.63
CA GLN A 43 27.24 -0.28 16.31
C GLN A 43 25.80 -0.66 15.94
N ARG A 44 25.60 -1.13 14.70
CA ARG A 44 24.28 -1.41 14.16
C ARG A 44 24.39 -2.59 13.21
N PRO A 45 23.92 -3.80 13.55
CA PRO A 45 24.09 -4.94 12.63
C PRO A 45 23.38 -4.76 11.28
N ASP A 46 22.18 -4.16 11.29
CA ASP A 46 21.36 -3.92 10.10
C ASP A 46 20.99 -2.43 9.96
N PRO A 47 21.38 -1.76 8.86
CA PRO A 47 21.12 -0.34 8.65
C PRO A 47 19.66 -0.02 8.25
N PHE A 48 18.88 -1.02 7.83
CA PHE A 48 17.53 -0.86 7.30
C PHE A 48 16.43 -1.20 8.32
N ARG A 49 16.76 -1.93 9.38
CA ARG A 49 15.81 -2.29 10.43
C ARG A 49 15.91 -1.38 11.65
N PHE A 50 14.79 -1.31 12.37
CA PHE A 50 14.76 -0.75 13.71
C PHE A 50 15.61 -1.61 14.64
N TYR A 51 16.29 -0.96 15.58
CA TYR A 51 17.18 -1.63 16.53
C TYR A 51 16.85 -1.19 17.93
N LYS A 52 16.82 -2.14 18.84
CA LYS A 52 16.63 -1.87 20.26
C LYS A 52 17.99 -1.76 20.92
N HIS A 53 18.27 -0.60 21.52
CA HIS A 53 19.54 -0.42 22.23
C HIS A 53 19.58 -1.32 23.48
N PRO A 54 20.64 -2.12 23.69
CA PRO A 54 20.68 -3.12 24.76
C PRO A 54 20.63 -2.47 26.16
N VAL A 55 21.34 -1.36 26.36
CA VAL A 55 21.37 -0.65 27.66
C VAL A 55 20.08 0.14 27.92
N THR A 56 19.70 1.06 27.03
CA THR A 56 18.54 1.95 27.25
C THR A 56 17.18 1.29 26.97
N GLY A 57 17.14 0.18 26.23
CA GLY A 57 15.91 -0.50 25.83
C GLY A 57 15.03 0.27 24.82
N LYS A 58 15.46 1.45 24.37
CA LYS A 58 14.73 2.28 23.40
C LYS A 58 14.91 1.75 21.99
N TRP A 59 13.87 1.88 21.18
CA TRP A 59 13.91 1.61 19.75
C TRP A 59 14.49 2.81 19.02
N HIS A 60 15.52 2.57 18.24
CA HIS A 60 16.10 3.54 17.33
C HIS A 60 15.59 3.30 15.92
N ASP A 61 15.26 4.40 15.26
CA ASP A 61 14.93 4.42 13.84
C ASP A 61 16.05 3.77 13.00
N PRO A 62 15.71 3.20 11.83
CA PRO A 62 16.71 2.68 10.90
C PRO A 62 17.62 3.81 10.39
N VAL A 63 18.89 3.48 10.18
CA VAL A 63 19.90 4.45 9.70
C VAL A 63 19.48 5.04 8.36
N TYR A 64 18.86 4.22 7.50
CA TYR A 64 18.17 4.68 6.30
C TYR A 64 16.66 4.55 6.48
N SER A 65 15.93 5.66 6.30
CA SER A 65 14.47 5.66 6.31
C SER A 65 13.88 4.92 5.11
N TYR A 66 12.62 4.48 5.18
CA TYR A 66 12.00 3.71 4.09
C TYR A 66 12.06 4.39 2.71
N ARG A 67 12.03 5.73 2.66
CA ARG A 67 12.24 6.48 1.41
C ARG A 67 13.65 6.26 0.85
N ARG A 68 14.68 6.39 1.69
CA ARG A 68 16.08 6.18 1.30
C ARG A 68 16.37 4.73 0.96
N GLN A 69 15.76 3.78 1.69
CA GLN A 69 15.83 2.36 1.36
C GLN A 69 15.28 2.10 -0.04
N ALA A 70 14.10 2.65 -0.37
CA ALA A 70 13.51 2.50 -1.70
C ALA A 70 14.40 3.12 -2.81
N GLN A 71 15.02 4.27 -2.54
CA GLN A 71 15.97 4.89 -3.48
C GLN A 71 17.20 4.01 -3.72
N LEU A 72 17.79 3.44 -2.66
CA LEU A 72 18.94 2.52 -2.78
C LEU A 72 18.55 1.25 -3.53
N VAL A 73 17.40 0.64 -3.21
CA VAL A 73 16.89 -0.55 -3.90
C VAL A 73 16.61 -0.24 -5.38
N GLN A 74 16.03 0.91 -5.69
CA GLN A 74 15.78 1.32 -7.07
C GLN A 74 17.09 1.41 -7.86
N LEU A 75 18.08 2.13 -7.35
CA LEU A 75 19.40 2.25 -7.98
C LEU A 75 20.07 0.88 -8.10
N ALA A 76 20.02 0.07 -7.05
CA ALA A 76 20.66 -1.24 -7.05
C ALA A 76 20.03 -2.18 -8.10
N ARG A 77 18.71 -2.12 -8.27
CA ARG A 77 17.99 -2.84 -9.33
C ARG A 77 18.40 -2.38 -10.72
N GLU A 78 18.51 -1.07 -10.93
CA GLU A 78 18.95 -0.49 -12.23
C GLU A 78 20.39 -0.92 -12.59
N HIS A 79 21.25 -1.13 -11.58
CA HIS A 79 22.64 -1.55 -11.75
C HIS A 79 22.89 -3.06 -11.51
N GLY A 80 21.85 -3.86 -11.26
CA GLY A 80 21.97 -5.32 -11.04
C GLY A 80 22.72 -5.73 -9.77
N VAL A 81 22.74 -4.88 -8.74
CA VAL A 81 23.42 -5.10 -7.44
C VAL A 81 22.43 -5.18 -6.26
N GLU A 82 21.16 -5.53 -6.54
CA GLU A 82 20.10 -5.63 -5.52
C GLU A 82 20.42 -6.71 -4.47
N ASP A 83 20.93 -7.87 -4.91
CA ASP A 83 21.25 -9.02 -4.05
C ASP A 83 22.38 -8.72 -3.03
N LEU A 84 23.18 -7.69 -3.29
CA LEU A 84 24.25 -7.24 -2.40
C LEU A 84 23.72 -6.37 -1.24
N LEU A 85 22.49 -5.87 -1.34
CA LEU A 85 21.87 -5.11 -0.26
C LEU A 85 21.31 -6.04 0.82
N PRO A 86 21.27 -5.58 2.10
CA PRO A 86 20.52 -6.28 3.13
C PRO A 86 19.03 -6.41 2.76
N GLU A 87 18.38 -7.46 3.26
CA GLU A 87 16.96 -7.72 3.01
C GLU A 87 16.08 -6.54 3.49
N THR A 88 15.15 -6.09 2.65
CA THR A 88 14.22 -5.00 3.01
C THR A 88 12.81 -5.26 2.55
N THR A 89 11.85 -4.61 3.24
CA THR A 89 10.44 -4.56 2.80
C THR A 89 10.24 -3.84 1.47
N LYS A 90 11.25 -3.10 1.00
CA LYS A 90 11.25 -2.39 -0.28
C LYS A 90 11.94 -3.19 -1.40
N GLY A 91 12.61 -4.29 -1.07
CA GLY A 91 13.22 -5.20 -2.04
C GLY A 91 12.20 -5.80 -3.01
N THR A 92 12.65 -6.13 -4.20
CA THR A 92 11.88 -6.77 -5.26
C THR A 92 11.54 -8.20 -4.84
N GLU A 93 12.54 -8.98 -4.42
CA GLU A 93 12.35 -10.37 -3.96
C GLU A 93 11.36 -10.46 -2.81
N TYR A 94 11.55 -9.65 -1.77
CA TYR A 94 10.65 -9.61 -0.62
C TYR A 94 9.21 -9.27 -1.03
N ARG A 95 9.02 -8.25 -1.87
CA ARG A 95 7.67 -7.83 -2.32
C ARG A 95 6.98 -8.91 -3.14
N LEU A 96 7.72 -9.65 -3.95
CA LEU A 96 7.19 -10.77 -4.73
C LEU A 96 6.86 -11.96 -3.82
N ALA A 97 7.79 -12.38 -2.97
CA ALA A 97 7.59 -13.47 -2.02
C ALA A 97 6.37 -13.20 -1.12
N HIS A 98 6.29 -12.00 -0.53
CA HIS A 98 5.18 -11.62 0.35
C HIS A 98 3.83 -11.58 -0.38
N ARG A 99 3.81 -11.19 -1.67
CA ARG A 99 2.59 -11.19 -2.49
C ARG A 99 2.16 -12.60 -2.88
N VAL A 100 3.11 -13.47 -3.21
CA VAL A 100 2.85 -14.88 -3.55
C VAL A 100 2.35 -15.63 -2.32
N GLU A 101 3.00 -15.45 -1.17
CA GLU A 101 2.67 -16.16 0.06
C GLU A 101 1.30 -15.75 0.61
N HIS A 102 1.00 -14.45 0.68
CA HIS A 102 -0.23 -13.99 1.36
C HIS A 102 -1.33 -13.48 0.43
N GLY A 103 -1.05 -13.22 -0.84
CA GLY A 103 -2.03 -12.71 -1.81
C GLY A 103 -2.58 -11.31 -1.47
N LEU A 104 -3.72 -10.96 -2.08
CA LEU A 104 -4.45 -9.73 -1.75
C LEU A 104 -5.18 -9.90 -0.42
N ARG A 105 -5.03 -8.94 0.50
CA ARG A 105 -5.60 -9.01 1.85
C ARG A 105 -6.53 -7.84 2.18
N VAL A 106 -6.95 -7.08 1.17
CA VAL A 106 -7.89 -5.96 1.36
C VAL A 106 -9.24 -6.49 1.85
N LYS A 107 -9.87 -5.81 2.81
CA LYS A 107 -11.15 -6.28 3.35
C LYS A 107 -12.21 -6.33 2.25
N GLY A 108 -12.90 -7.48 2.13
CA GLY A 108 -13.94 -7.72 1.14
C GLY A 108 -13.45 -8.42 -0.12
N THR A 109 -12.32 -7.99 -0.70
CA THR A 109 -11.77 -8.54 -1.95
C THR A 109 -10.55 -9.44 -1.76
N GLY A 110 -9.97 -9.46 -0.56
CA GLY A 110 -8.84 -10.31 -0.24
C GLY A 110 -9.19 -11.79 -0.20
N VAL A 111 -8.18 -12.64 -0.33
CA VAL A 111 -8.33 -14.10 -0.30
C VAL A 111 -9.06 -14.52 0.99
N GLY A 112 -10.13 -15.30 0.85
CA GLY A 112 -10.97 -15.75 1.97
C GLY A 112 -11.86 -14.68 2.61
N GLN A 113 -11.96 -13.46 2.04
CA GLN A 113 -12.87 -12.42 2.50
C GLN A 113 -14.16 -12.39 1.67
N LYS A 114 -15.25 -11.91 2.28
CA LYS A 114 -16.54 -11.69 1.63
C LYS A 114 -16.88 -10.21 1.63
N VAL A 115 -17.34 -9.71 0.49
CA VAL A 115 -17.82 -8.33 0.33
C VAL A 115 -19.11 -8.13 1.14
N LYS A 116 -19.24 -6.98 1.81
CA LYS A 116 -20.40 -6.65 2.65
C LYS A 116 -21.70 -6.49 1.85
N GLY A 117 -21.61 -6.08 0.57
CA GLY A 117 -22.74 -5.65 -0.26
C GLY A 117 -23.24 -4.26 0.11
N HIS A 118 -23.86 -3.55 -0.82
CA HIS A 118 -24.48 -2.25 -0.55
C HIS A 118 -25.77 -2.40 0.28
N ILE A 119 -26.25 -1.32 0.91
CA ILE A 119 -27.45 -1.37 1.77
C ILE A 119 -28.67 -1.89 0.99
N HIS A 120 -28.87 -1.43 -0.24
CA HIS A 120 -30.02 -1.84 -1.06
C HIS A 120 -29.95 -3.31 -1.48
N GLU A 121 -28.75 -3.84 -1.80
CA GLU A 121 -28.54 -5.25 -2.14
C GLU A 121 -28.94 -6.16 -0.97
N ARG A 122 -28.57 -5.78 0.26
CA ARG A 122 -28.86 -6.56 1.46
C ARG A 122 -30.36 -6.60 1.82
N HIS A 123 -31.09 -5.50 1.58
CA HIS A 123 -32.52 -5.40 1.92
C HIS A 123 -33.45 -5.73 0.77
N MET A 124 -32.91 -5.98 -0.43
CA MET A 124 -33.69 -6.26 -1.64
C MET A 124 -34.66 -7.44 -1.43
N ILE A 125 -34.14 -8.56 -0.91
CA ILE A 125 -34.93 -9.78 -0.68
C ILE A 125 -36.04 -9.50 0.34
N ALA A 126 -35.72 -8.85 1.46
CA ALA A 126 -36.71 -8.50 2.47
C ALA A 126 -37.82 -7.60 1.90
N LYS A 127 -37.45 -6.60 1.07
CA LYS A 127 -38.41 -5.72 0.40
C LYS A 127 -39.34 -6.51 -0.55
N TYR A 128 -38.78 -7.39 -1.38
CA TYR A 128 -39.58 -8.20 -2.32
C TYR A 128 -40.49 -9.19 -1.58
N VAL A 129 -39.97 -9.90 -0.57
CA VAL A 129 -40.77 -10.86 0.21
C VAL A 129 -41.93 -10.17 0.93
N ASN A 130 -41.70 -8.99 1.50
CA ASN A 130 -42.77 -8.22 2.14
C ASN A 130 -43.79 -7.71 1.10
N SER A 131 -43.34 -7.33 -0.10
CA SER A 131 -44.24 -6.95 -1.20
C SER A 131 -45.12 -8.11 -1.67
N VAL A 132 -44.58 -9.33 -1.75
CA VAL A 132 -45.36 -10.51 -2.16
C VAL A 132 -46.34 -10.93 -1.05
N LYS A 133 -45.93 -10.92 0.22
CA LYS A 133 -46.80 -11.23 1.36
C LYS A 133 -47.96 -10.23 1.51
N THR A 134 -47.71 -8.94 1.31
CA THR A 134 -48.78 -7.92 1.34
C THR A 134 -49.76 -8.10 0.17
N SER A 135 -49.28 -8.54 -1.00
CA SER A 135 -50.17 -8.87 -2.12
C SER A 135 -51.00 -10.16 -1.90
N SER A 136 -50.49 -11.15 -1.16
CA SER A 136 -51.24 -12.40 -0.90
C SER A 136 -52.30 -12.25 0.19
N VAL A 137 -52.13 -11.32 1.13
CA VAL A 137 -53.16 -11.02 2.15
C VAL A 137 -54.36 -10.29 1.53
N TRP A 138 -54.15 -9.45 0.52
CA TRP A 138 -55.24 -8.83 -0.26
C TRP A 138 -55.98 -9.80 -1.19
N ALA A 139 -55.38 -10.94 -1.55
CA ALA A 139 -56.05 -11.98 -2.33
C ALA A 139 -56.87 -12.97 -1.48
N SER A 140 -56.68 -13.00 -0.16
CA SER A 140 -57.34 -13.95 0.75
C SER A 140 -58.50 -13.36 1.56
N CYS A 141 -58.64 -12.04 1.63
CA CYS A 141 -59.78 -11.38 2.26
C CYS A 141 -60.52 -10.54 1.21
N GLY A 142 -61.51 -11.15 0.56
CA GLY A 142 -62.51 -10.40 -0.18
C GLY A 142 -63.35 -9.54 0.77
N GLY A 143 -63.47 -8.26 0.43
CA GLY A 143 -64.51 -7.33 0.89
C GLY A 143 -64.24 -6.59 2.21
N TYR A 144 -63.99 -5.28 2.16
CA TYR A 144 -65.00 -4.23 2.35
C TYR A 144 -64.34 -2.84 2.23
N ALA A 145 -65.18 -1.87 1.87
CA ALA A 145 -64.83 -0.52 1.45
C ALA A 145 -64.27 0.39 2.57
N ASN A 146 -63.43 1.34 2.13
CA ASN A 146 -63.20 2.72 2.61
C ASN A 146 -63.08 2.99 4.13
N ASP A 147 -61.94 3.52 4.57
CA ASP A 147 -61.95 4.92 5.04
C ASP A 147 -60.56 5.57 4.96
N SER A 148 -60.59 6.81 4.48
CA SER A 148 -59.49 7.74 4.35
C SER A 148 -59.16 8.36 5.71
N VAL A 149 -57.96 8.08 6.24
CA VAL A 149 -57.31 8.97 7.21
C VAL A 149 -55.92 9.31 6.67
N GLN A 150 -55.87 10.43 5.93
CA GLN A 150 -54.63 11.12 5.62
C GLN A 150 -54.16 11.87 6.87
N ASP A 151 -53.38 11.21 7.73
CA ASP A 151 -52.58 11.94 8.72
C ASP A 151 -51.33 12.50 8.03
N GLY A 152 -51.45 13.74 7.57
CA GLY A 152 -50.35 14.55 7.09
C GLY A 152 -49.33 14.82 8.19
N ARG A 153 -48.20 14.11 8.16
CA ARG A 153 -46.92 14.60 8.71
C ARG A 153 -45.90 14.71 7.60
N GLU A 154 -46.00 15.81 6.87
CA GLU A 154 -44.92 16.37 6.07
C GLU A 154 -43.75 16.74 7.02
N LYS A 155 -42.77 15.86 7.17
CA LYS A 155 -41.45 16.28 7.66
C LYS A 155 -40.74 16.96 6.49
N LYS A 156 -40.92 18.28 6.40
CA LYS A 156 -40.08 19.17 5.58
C LYS A 156 -38.62 18.96 6.02
N GLY A 157 -37.87 18.20 5.24
CA GLY A 157 -36.42 18.19 5.29
C GLY A 157 -35.95 19.53 4.75
N ASN A 158 -35.28 20.31 5.60
CA ASN A 158 -34.58 21.53 5.21
C ASN A 158 -33.52 21.19 4.16
N ALA A 159 -33.85 21.37 2.88
CA ALA A 159 -32.88 21.61 1.84
C ALA A 159 -32.37 23.05 2.01
N ARG A 160 -31.30 23.22 2.79
CA ARG A 160 -30.49 24.44 2.75
C ARG A 160 -29.41 24.24 1.70
N ASP A 161 -29.61 24.90 0.57
CA ASP A 161 -28.61 25.69 -0.16
C ASP A 161 -27.20 25.07 -0.26
N ALA A 162 -27.01 24.20 -1.25
CA ALA A 162 -25.72 24.03 -1.89
C ALA A 162 -25.77 24.83 -3.21
N GLN A 163 -25.40 26.12 -3.13
CA GLN A 163 -25.08 26.89 -4.33
C GLN A 163 -23.89 26.23 -5.02
N ALA A 164 -24.14 25.76 -6.24
CA ALA A 164 -23.12 25.30 -7.15
C ALA A 164 -22.35 26.52 -7.67
N ASP A 165 -21.14 26.75 -7.15
CA ASP A 165 -20.16 27.60 -7.83
C ASP A 165 -19.64 26.85 -9.06
N GLN A 166 -20.28 27.11 -10.20
CA GLN A 166 -19.73 26.86 -11.52
C GLN A 166 -18.79 28.01 -11.88
N SER A 167 -17.57 27.99 -11.33
CA SER A 167 -16.47 28.82 -11.80
C SER A 167 -15.65 28.04 -12.81
N LEU A 168 -15.95 28.28 -14.09
CA LEU A 168 -15.10 27.98 -15.23
C LEU A 168 -13.75 28.70 -15.06
N GLU A 169 -12.67 27.95 -14.81
CA GLU A 169 -11.33 28.40 -15.19
C GLU A 169 -10.70 27.44 -16.20
N LYS A 170 -10.53 27.98 -17.39
CA LYS A 170 -9.74 27.45 -18.50
C LYS A 170 -8.25 27.57 -18.12
N GLY A 171 -7.51 26.48 -18.22
CA GLY A 171 -6.08 26.47 -17.90
C GLY A 171 -5.29 25.40 -18.66
N THR A 172 -5.14 25.63 -19.97
CA THR A 172 -4.01 25.27 -20.85
C THR A 172 -3.22 23.97 -20.59
N TYR A 173 -3.51 22.95 -21.40
CA TYR A 173 -2.55 21.89 -21.74
C TYR A 173 -1.37 22.50 -22.52
N LYS A 174 -0.16 22.40 -21.98
CA LYS A 174 1.07 22.67 -22.73
C LYS A 174 1.78 21.34 -22.98
N GLY A 175 1.64 20.83 -24.20
CA GLY A 175 2.48 19.77 -24.72
C GLY A 175 3.94 20.23 -24.76
N LYS A 176 4.85 19.35 -24.36
CA LYS A 176 6.26 19.42 -24.70
C LYS A 176 6.59 18.13 -25.43
N GLU A 177 6.57 18.24 -26.75
CA GLU A 177 7.38 17.43 -27.64
C GLU A 177 8.71 18.17 -27.84
N GLU A 178 9.80 17.43 -27.65
CA GLU A 178 11.14 17.50 -28.27
C GLU A 178 12.17 16.85 -27.33
#